data_AF-A0AAU8T756-F1
#
_entry.id   AF-A0AAU8T756-F1
#
_cell.length_a   1.000
_cell.length_b   1.000
_cell.length_c   1.000
_cell.angle_alpha   90.00
_cell.angle_beta   90.00
_cell.angle_gamma   90.00
#
_symmetry.space_group_name_H-M   'P 1'
#
loop_
_entity.id
_entity.type
_entity.pdbx_description
1 polymer ?
#
loop_
_entity_poly.entity_id
_entity_poly.type
_entity_poly.pdbx_seq_one_letter_code
_entity_poly.pdbx_strand_id
1 'polypeptide(L)'
;MALTTDLDGVRHTYGLCFVRAPWAYFTRMPLDQQWGEGWECAPFEQHAGLPYDDAEQQILTVAFDGPLLTPDTGYDNRARSVNEINRGDAPWLRTENFISNAPIRIPAGVSLEKFVELVDLAGGHVFAPLGWGRLRLEPAGSTGSPEATACETAQTQRERYSDTAAQR
;
A
#
# COMPACT_ATOMS: atom_id res chain seq x y z
N MET A 1 20.23 18.40 -10.99
CA MET A 1 19.02 17.95 -11.73
C MET A 1 18.21 17.09 -10.78
N ALA A 2 17.12 17.62 -10.22
CA ALA A 2 16.24 16.85 -9.35
C ALA A 2 15.24 16.11 -10.24
N LEU A 3 15.22 14.78 -10.17
CA LEU A 3 14.24 13.94 -10.85
C LEU A 3 12.93 14.01 -10.06
N THR A 4 12.11 15.01 -10.32
CA THR A 4 10.72 15.04 -9.85
C THR A 4 9.95 13.98 -10.63
N THR A 5 9.88 12.79 -10.06
CA THR A 5 9.06 11.73 -10.63
C THR A 5 7.62 11.94 -10.18
N ASP A 6 6.69 11.91 -11.12
CA ASP A 6 5.25 11.97 -10.87
C ASP A 6 4.84 10.71 -10.07
N LEU A 7 4.49 10.90 -8.79
CA LEU A 7 4.10 9.83 -7.88
C LEU A 7 2.63 9.94 -7.43
N ASP A 8 1.82 10.75 -8.11
CA ASP A 8 0.47 11.12 -7.63
C ASP A 8 -0.48 9.92 -7.51
N GLY A 9 -0.27 8.86 -8.31
CA GLY A 9 -1.02 7.60 -8.20
C GLY A 9 -0.64 6.70 -7.02
N VAL A 10 0.59 6.79 -6.50
CA VAL A 10 1.12 5.93 -5.41
C VAL A 10 0.90 6.58 -4.03
N ARG A 11 1.04 7.90 -3.97
CA ARG A 11 1.05 8.70 -2.73
C ARG A 11 -0.17 8.49 -1.83
N HIS A 12 -1.36 8.32 -2.42
CA HIS A 12 -2.62 8.20 -1.68
C HIS A 12 -3.16 6.77 -1.60
N THR A 13 -2.58 5.82 -2.32
CA THR A 13 -3.07 4.45 -2.43
C THR A 13 -2.58 3.57 -1.29
N TYR A 14 -1.48 3.95 -0.64
CA TYR A 14 -0.84 3.21 0.43
C TYR A 14 -1.03 3.90 1.78
N GLY A 15 -1.54 3.17 2.77
CA GLY A 15 -1.68 3.61 4.16
C GLY A 15 -0.69 2.89 5.07
N LEU A 16 -0.07 3.62 6.01
CA LEU A 16 0.86 3.03 6.98
C LEU A 16 0.17 1.97 7.84
N CYS A 17 0.68 0.75 7.87
CA CYS A 17 0.08 -0.35 8.67
C CYS A 17 1.01 -0.95 9.70
N PHE A 18 2.33 -0.75 9.58
CA PHE A 18 3.29 -1.33 10.52
C PHE A 18 4.60 -0.54 10.53
N VAL A 19 5.22 -0.41 11.70
CA VAL A 19 6.55 0.16 11.85
C VAL A 19 7.42 -0.72 12.73
N ARG A 20 8.63 -1.01 12.23
CA ARG A 20 9.73 -1.59 13.00
C ARG A 20 11.00 -0.90 12.55
N ALA A 21 11.44 0.08 13.35
CA ALA A 21 12.53 0.98 12.98
C ALA A 21 13.77 0.19 12.49
N PRO A 22 14.38 0.61 11.37
CA PRO A 22 14.12 1.84 10.60
C PRO A 22 13.05 1.72 9.50
N TRP A 23 12.27 0.63 9.47
CA TRP A 23 11.35 0.33 8.38
C TRP A 23 9.90 0.73 8.71
N ALA A 24 9.26 1.39 7.74
CA ALA A 24 7.83 1.66 7.71
C ALA A 24 7.19 0.90 6.55
N TYR A 25 6.10 0.20 6.85
CA TYR A 25 5.38 -0.64 5.90
C TYR A 25 3.99 -0.04 5.66
N PHE A 26 3.67 0.07 4.39
CA PHE A 26 2.40 0.60 3.92
C PHE A 26 1.66 -0.47 3.15
N THR A 27 0.33 -0.48 3.28
CA THR A 27 -0.53 -1.44 2.59
C THR A 27 -1.52 -0.73 1.68
N ARG A 28 -1.93 -1.40 0.60
CA ARG A 28 -3.09 -1.01 -0.23
C ARG A 28 -4.41 -1.53 0.33
N MET A 29 -4.36 -2.48 1.26
CA MET A 29 -5.54 -3.06 1.87
C MET A 29 -6.11 -2.11 2.93
N PRO A 30 -7.43 -2.15 3.19
CA PRO A 30 -7.99 -1.59 4.42
C PRO A 30 -7.24 -2.12 5.66
N LEU A 31 -6.98 -1.27 6.65
CA LEU A 31 -6.18 -1.64 7.83
C LEU A 31 -6.78 -2.77 8.66
N ASP A 32 -8.11 -2.94 8.62
CA ASP A 32 -8.85 -4.01 9.27
C ASP A 32 -8.75 -5.35 8.52
N GLN A 33 -8.22 -5.34 7.29
CA GLN A 33 -7.98 -6.53 6.47
C GLN A 33 -6.49 -6.87 6.38
N GLN A 34 -5.59 -5.90 6.54
CA GLN A 34 -4.15 -6.16 6.60
C GLN A 34 -3.79 -6.84 7.92
N TRP A 35 -2.95 -7.87 7.84
CA TRP A 35 -2.53 -8.66 9.00
C TRP A 35 -1.05 -9.02 8.97
N GLY A 36 -0.60 -9.68 10.03
CA GLY A 36 0.69 -10.34 10.16
C GLY A 36 0.68 -11.27 11.38
N GLU A 37 1.72 -12.08 11.51
CA GLU A 37 1.82 -13.03 12.63
C GLU A 37 1.81 -12.29 13.99
N GLY A 38 0.97 -12.72 14.94
CA GLY A 38 0.95 -12.16 16.30
C GLY A 38 0.49 -10.71 16.42
N TRP A 39 -0.19 -10.16 15.42
CA TRP A 39 -0.67 -8.76 15.41
C TRP A 39 -1.73 -8.45 16.47
N GLU A 40 -2.40 -9.48 17.00
CA GLU A 40 -3.35 -9.42 18.11
C GLU A 40 -2.70 -9.45 19.50
N CYS A 41 -1.41 -9.77 19.58
CA CYS A 41 -0.70 -9.93 20.84
C CYS A 41 0.04 -8.66 21.24
N ALA A 42 -0.11 -8.26 22.50
CA ALA A 42 0.67 -7.18 23.13
C ALA A 42 1.73 -7.79 24.06
N PRO A 43 2.95 -7.23 24.12
CA PRO A 43 3.44 -6.08 23.36
C PRO A 43 3.85 -6.43 21.90
N PHE A 44 3.53 -5.54 20.95
CA PHE A 44 3.77 -5.79 19.53
C PHE A 44 5.26 -6.01 19.20
N GLU A 45 6.18 -5.36 19.91
CA GLU A 45 7.62 -5.47 19.67
C GLU A 45 8.16 -6.88 19.97
N GLN A 46 7.47 -7.65 20.81
CA GLN A 46 7.84 -9.03 21.14
C GLN A 46 7.12 -10.07 20.29
N HIS A 47 5.89 -9.76 19.84
CA HIS A 47 5.01 -10.76 19.23
C HIS A 47 4.76 -10.55 17.73
N ALA A 48 4.82 -9.32 17.24
CA ALA A 48 4.43 -9.03 15.87
C ALA A 48 5.51 -9.48 14.88
N GLY A 49 5.09 -10.29 13.91
CA GLY A 49 5.80 -10.50 12.65
C GLY A 49 5.61 -9.34 11.69
N LEU A 50 6.26 -9.46 10.53
CA LEU A 50 6.07 -8.53 9.41
C LEU A 50 4.65 -8.64 8.85
N PRO A 51 4.12 -7.57 8.21
CA PRO A 51 2.85 -7.68 7.49
C PRO A 51 2.93 -8.74 6.40
N TYR A 52 1.86 -9.50 6.22
CA TYR A 52 1.75 -10.42 5.08
C TYR A 52 1.73 -9.64 3.76
N ASP A 53 2.44 -10.16 2.76
CA ASP A 53 2.63 -9.58 1.42
C ASP A 53 2.21 -10.55 0.32
N ASP A 54 1.16 -11.34 0.58
CA ASP A 54 0.70 -12.45 -0.26
C ASP A 54 0.28 -12.02 -1.68
N ALA A 55 -0.07 -10.73 -1.88
CA ALA A 55 -0.39 -10.17 -3.18
C ALA A 55 0.68 -9.19 -3.70
N GLU A 56 0.88 -9.19 -5.02
CA GLU A 56 1.81 -8.27 -5.67
C GLU A 56 1.47 -6.81 -5.34
N GLN A 57 2.49 -6.04 -4.97
CA GLN A 57 2.36 -4.62 -4.64
C GLN A 57 1.42 -4.34 -3.45
N GLN A 58 1.05 -5.36 -2.66
CA GLN A 58 0.23 -5.16 -1.46
C GLN A 58 0.98 -4.31 -0.43
N ILE A 59 2.24 -4.66 -0.18
CA ILE A 59 3.10 -3.99 0.78
C ILE A 59 4.13 -3.13 0.07
N LEU A 60 4.30 -1.92 0.59
CA LEU A 60 5.34 -0.99 0.21
C LEU A 60 6.18 -0.67 1.44
N THR A 61 7.48 -0.91 1.32
CA THR A 61 8.43 -0.73 2.42
C THR A 61 9.34 0.46 2.13
N VAL A 62 9.47 1.37 3.09
CA VAL A 62 10.40 2.49 3.05
C VAL A 62 11.24 2.51 4.33
N ALA A 63 12.47 2.99 4.22
CA ALA A 63 13.26 3.34 5.40
C ALA A 63 12.98 4.79 5.79
N PHE A 64 13.17 5.10 7.07
CA PHE A 64 13.17 6.47 7.57
C PHE A 64 14.22 6.65 8.66
N ASP A 65 14.60 7.91 8.90
CA ASP A 65 15.36 8.33 10.06
C ASP A 65 14.68 9.52 10.77
N GLY A 66 15.33 10.05 11.81
CA GLY A 66 14.87 11.23 12.55
C GLY A 66 14.54 10.95 14.03
N PRO A 67 14.19 12.01 14.79
CA PRO A 67 13.88 11.93 16.22
C PRO A 67 12.45 11.43 16.47
N LEU A 68 12.13 10.28 15.87
CA LEU A 68 10.82 9.66 15.93
C LEU A 68 10.86 8.40 16.80
N LEU A 69 9.89 8.31 17.68
CA LEU A 69 9.76 7.30 18.71
C LEU A 69 8.58 6.37 18.37
N THR A 70 8.84 5.07 18.41
CA THR A 70 7.86 4.00 18.19
C THR A 70 7.08 3.70 19.49
N PRO A 71 5.93 2.98 19.43
CA PRO A 71 5.07 2.79 20.60
C PRO A 71 5.74 2.08 21.78
N ASP A 72 6.73 1.23 21.50
CA ASP A 72 7.53 0.47 22.48
C ASP A 72 8.46 1.36 23.32
N THR A 73 8.79 2.56 22.86
CA THR A 73 9.61 3.53 23.61
C THR A 73 8.84 4.26 24.73
N GLY A 74 7.62 3.79 25.05
CA GLY A 74 6.76 4.34 26.08
C GLY A 74 5.94 5.51 25.57
N TYR A 75 4.67 5.26 25.27
CA TYR A 75 3.70 6.31 24.92
C TYR A 75 2.86 6.74 26.13
N ASP A 76 2.27 5.76 26.83
CA ASP A 76 1.40 5.95 28.00
C ASP A 76 1.54 4.79 29.01
N ASN A 77 2.70 4.11 29.00
CA ASN A 77 3.01 2.91 29.79
C ASN A 77 2.06 1.71 29.54
N ARG A 78 1.36 1.69 28.39
CA ARG A 78 0.55 0.54 27.97
C ARG A 78 1.21 -0.15 26.78
N ALA A 79 1.52 -1.43 26.97
CA ALA A 79 1.81 -2.33 25.87
C ALA A 79 0.59 -2.44 24.97
N ARG A 80 0.80 -2.38 23.65
CA ARG A 80 -0.26 -2.53 22.65
C ARG A 80 0.12 -3.58 21.63
N SER A 81 -0.90 -4.22 21.09
CA SER A 81 -0.85 -5.05 19.90
C SER A 81 -0.85 -4.18 18.63
N VAL A 82 -0.50 -4.75 17.49
CA VAL A 82 -0.56 -4.05 16.20
C VAL A 82 -2.00 -3.63 15.89
N ASN A 83 -2.98 -4.47 16.21
CA ASN A 83 -4.39 -4.19 15.96
C ASN A 83 -4.92 -2.99 16.72
N GLU A 84 -4.49 -2.80 17.98
CA GLU A 84 -4.84 -1.62 18.77
C GLU A 84 -4.21 -0.35 18.16
N ILE A 85 -2.94 -0.42 17.76
CA ILE A 85 -2.26 0.70 17.09
C ILE A 85 -2.96 1.05 15.77
N ASN A 86 -3.29 0.05 14.95
CA ASN A 86 -3.96 0.24 13.66
C ASN A 86 -5.41 0.72 13.78
N ARG A 87 -6.07 0.51 14.92
CA ARG A 87 -7.37 1.10 15.26
C ARG A 87 -7.27 2.58 15.68
N GLY A 88 -6.06 3.05 15.99
CA GLY A 88 -5.79 4.42 16.41
C GLY A 88 -5.56 4.61 17.91
N ASP A 89 -5.38 3.54 18.69
CA ASP A 89 -5.20 3.63 20.14
C ASP A 89 -3.85 4.27 20.52
N ALA A 90 -2.88 4.28 19.60
CA ALA A 90 -1.60 5.01 19.67
C ALA A 90 -1.09 5.34 18.25
N PRO A 91 -0.25 6.38 18.09
CA PRO A 91 0.43 6.61 16.82
C PRO A 91 1.57 5.61 16.61
N TRP A 92 1.89 5.29 15.36
CA TRP A 92 3.06 4.48 15.00
C TRP A 92 4.38 5.20 15.28
N LEU A 93 4.42 6.51 15.04
CA LEU A 93 5.60 7.34 15.32
C LEU A 93 5.19 8.65 15.95
N ARG A 94 6.04 9.18 16.81
CA ARG A 94 5.85 10.50 17.42
C ARG A 94 7.18 11.16 17.76
N THR A 95 7.19 12.48 17.87
CA THR A 95 8.31 13.19 18.52
C THR A 95 8.20 13.10 20.05
N GLU A 96 9.27 13.48 20.75
CA GLU A 96 9.16 13.78 22.18
C GLU A 96 8.34 15.04 22.44
N ASN A 97 7.68 15.10 23.59
CA ASN A 97 6.88 16.24 24.03
C ASN A 97 7.73 17.45 24.49
N PHE A 98 9.06 17.31 24.57
CA PHE A 98 9.96 18.36 25.08
C PHE A 98 10.47 19.31 23.98
N ILE A 99 10.30 18.96 22.70
CA ILE A 99 10.69 19.84 21.59
C ILE A 99 9.63 20.93 21.47
N SER A 100 10.04 22.20 21.43
CA SER A 100 9.19 23.41 21.52
C SER A 100 8.15 23.61 20.41
N ASN A 101 7.96 22.62 19.53
CA ASN A 101 6.99 22.61 18.45
C ASN A 101 5.82 21.70 18.84
N ALA A 102 4.67 21.84 18.16
CA ALA A 102 3.55 20.92 18.36
C ALA A 102 4.03 19.46 18.13
N PRO A 103 3.76 18.52 19.07
CA PRO A 103 4.27 17.17 18.96
C PRO A 103 3.71 16.47 17.72
N ILE A 104 4.59 15.97 16.87
CA ILE A 104 4.22 15.25 15.65
C ILE A 104 3.76 13.86 16.04
N ARG A 105 2.66 13.42 15.43
CA ARG A 105 2.07 12.10 15.63
C ARG A 105 1.71 11.54 14.26
N ILE A 106 2.21 10.36 13.97
CA ILE A 106 2.02 9.65 12.71
C ILE A 106 1.12 8.44 13.04
N PRO A 107 -0.21 8.55 12.83
CA PRO A 107 -1.13 7.46 13.12
C PRO A 107 -1.05 6.37 12.06
N ALA A 108 -1.67 5.22 12.31
CA ALA A 108 -1.92 4.24 11.25
C ALA A 108 -2.82 4.81 10.15
N GLY A 109 -2.67 4.30 8.94
CA GLY A 109 -3.46 4.67 7.76
C GLY A 109 -3.07 5.99 7.12
N VAL A 110 -2.13 6.74 7.72
CA VAL A 110 -1.54 7.92 7.09
C VAL A 110 -1.00 7.56 5.70
N SER A 111 -1.31 8.40 4.72
CA SER A 111 -0.82 8.22 3.38
C SER A 111 0.70 8.33 3.35
N LEU A 112 1.31 7.72 2.35
CA LEU A 112 2.74 7.80 2.15
C LEU A 112 3.26 9.23 2.01
N GLU A 113 2.56 10.07 1.24
CA GLU A 113 2.91 11.49 1.12
C GLU A 113 2.87 12.18 2.47
N LYS A 114 1.80 11.96 3.23
CA LYS A 114 1.66 12.59 4.53
C LYS A 114 2.70 12.07 5.53
N PHE A 115 3.11 10.82 5.40
CA PHE A 115 4.20 10.26 6.18
C PHE A 115 5.53 10.99 5.88
N VAL A 116 5.87 11.19 4.60
CA VAL A 116 7.08 11.93 4.21
C VAL A 116 7.05 13.34 4.79
N GLU A 117 5.94 14.06 4.63
CA GLU A 117 5.78 15.41 5.21
C GLU A 117 6.02 15.44 6.73
N LEU A 118 5.47 14.46 7.47
CA LEU A 118 5.56 14.42 8.92
C LEU A 118 6.95 14.00 9.40
N VAL A 119 7.63 13.12 8.67
CA VAL A 119 9.03 12.75 8.95
C VAL A 119 9.97 13.93 8.70
N ASP A 120 9.80 14.63 7.56
CA ASP A 120 10.58 15.83 7.25
C ASP A 120 10.34 16.95 8.28
N LEU A 121 9.08 17.14 8.71
CA LEU A 121 8.75 18.12 9.77
C LEU A 121 9.38 17.75 11.12
N ALA A 122 9.59 16.46 11.39
CA ALA A 122 10.30 15.98 12.57
C ALA A 122 11.82 16.17 12.46
N GLY A 123 12.35 16.57 11.29
CA GLY A 123 13.77 16.69 11.02
C GLY A 123 14.43 15.36 10.65
N GLY A 124 13.65 14.37 10.20
CA GLY A 124 14.13 13.12 9.60
C GLY A 124 13.94 13.12 8.09
N HIS A 125 14.27 12.00 7.46
CA HIS A 125 14.16 11.77 6.03
C HIS A 125 13.59 10.38 5.73
N VAL A 126 12.89 10.27 4.59
CA VAL A 126 12.37 8.99 4.09
C VAL A 126 13.19 8.53 2.89
N PHE A 127 13.57 7.26 2.88
CA PHE A 127 14.35 6.62 1.84
C PHE A 127 13.51 5.54 1.17
N ALA A 128 13.20 5.74 -0.11
CA ALA A 128 12.44 4.78 -0.91
C ALA A 128 13.34 3.95 -1.81
N PRO A 129 12.94 2.70 -2.16
CA PRO A 129 13.66 1.89 -3.13
C PRO A 129 13.81 2.59 -4.48
N LEU A 130 14.98 2.42 -5.12
CA LEU A 130 15.23 2.91 -6.47
C LEU A 130 14.20 2.29 -7.43
N GLY A 131 13.41 3.13 -8.10
CA GLY A 131 12.35 2.69 -9.03
C GLY A 131 10.93 3.02 -8.58
N TRP A 132 10.73 3.58 -7.38
CA TRP A 132 9.41 3.97 -6.88
C TRP A 132 8.66 4.94 -7.80
N GLY A 133 9.37 5.91 -8.38
CA GLY A 133 8.80 6.80 -9.40
C GLY A 133 8.43 6.14 -10.73
N ARG A 134 8.77 4.85 -10.92
CA ARG A 134 8.39 4.08 -12.11
C ARG A 134 7.17 3.18 -11.84
N LEU A 135 6.69 3.09 -10.61
CA LEU A 135 5.45 2.37 -10.29
C LEU A 135 4.26 3.17 -10.82
N ARG A 136 3.80 2.85 -12.03
CA ARG A 136 2.44 3.19 -12.43
C ARG A 136 1.51 2.19 -11.76
N LEU A 137 0.82 2.64 -10.71
CA LEU A 137 -0.31 1.89 -10.20
C LEU A 137 -1.47 2.13 -11.16
N GLU A 138 -1.86 1.11 -11.89
CA GLU A 138 -3.15 1.13 -12.55
C GLU A 138 -4.24 1.21 -11.47
N PRO A 139 -5.20 2.14 -11.56
CA PRO A 139 -6.31 2.19 -10.62
C PRO A 139 -7.04 0.84 -10.66
N ALA A 140 -7.40 0.34 -9.47
CA ALA A 140 -8.15 -0.91 -9.32
C ALA A 140 -9.55 -0.73 -9.94
N GLY A 141 -9.68 -0.98 -11.25
CA GLY A 141 -10.93 -0.73 -11.95
C GLY A 141 -10.95 -0.82 -13.48
N SER A 142 -9.86 -1.21 -14.17
CA SER A 142 -9.96 -1.55 -15.60
C SER A 142 -10.09 -3.06 -15.79
N THR A 143 -11.29 -3.59 -15.51
CA THR A 143 -11.70 -4.84 -16.15
C THR A 143 -11.65 -4.62 -17.65
N GLY A 144 -10.62 -5.15 -18.30
CA GLY A 144 -10.51 -5.20 -19.74
C GLY A 144 -11.74 -5.92 -20.30
N SER A 145 -12.55 -5.18 -21.06
CA SER A 145 -13.50 -5.79 -21.97
C SER A 145 -12.70 -6.39 -23.12
N PRO A 146 -12.79 -7.71 -23.40
CA PRO A 146 -12.12 -8.28 -24.56
C PRO A 146 -12.74 -7.72 -25.84
N GLU A 147 -11.89 -7.25 -26.74
CA GLU A 147 -12.21 -6.87 -28.11
C GLU A 147 -13.02 -7.98 -28.80
N ALA A 148 -14.25 -7.67 -29.20
CA ALA A 148 -14.95 -8.40 -30.24
C ALA A 148 -14.38 -7.98 -31.59
N THR A 149 -13.23 -8.54 -31.97
CA THR A 149 -12.70 -8.44 -33.33
C THR A 149 -13.36 -9.50 -34.19
N ALA A 150 -14.10 -9.00 -35.18
CA ALA A 150 -14.85 -9.74 -36.19
C ALA A 150 -14.02 -10.85 -36.86
N CYS A 151 -14.58 -12.06 -36.90
CA CYS A 151 -14.19 -13.10 -37.83
C CYS A 151 -15.47 -13.76 -38.38
N GLU A 152 -16.11 -13.09 -39.33
CA GLU A 152 -17.23 -13.64 -40.07
C GLU A 152 -16.95 -13.46 -41.57
N THR A 153 -16.14 -14.37 -42.11
CA THR A 153 -16.02 -14.57 -43.56
C THR A 153 -15.77 -16.04 -43.84
N ALA A 154 -16.80 -16.88 -43.67
CA ALA A 154 -16.84 -18.23 -44.25
C ALA A 154 -18.27 -18.82 -44.34
N GLN A 155 -19.25 -18.07 -44.83
CA GLN A 155 -20.58 -18.62 -45.19
C GLN A 155 -21.05 -18.09 -46.54
N THR A 156 -20.32 -18.38 -47.63
CA THR A 156 -20.88 -18.19 -48.99
C THR A 156 -20.27 -19.13 -50.05
N GLN A 157 -19.99 -20.40 -49.71
CA GLN A 157 -19.63 -21.42 -50.73
C GLN A 157 -20.17 -22.83 -50.45
N ARG A 158 -21.36 -22.97 -49.86
CA ARG A 158 -22.05 -24.27 -49.70
C ARG A 158 -23.48 -24.33 -50.26
N GLU A 159 -23.83 -23.44 -51.20
CA GLU A 159 -25.11 -23.48 -51.94
C GLU A 159 -24.89 -23.73 -53.45
N ARG A 160 -23.93 -24.59 -53.81
CA ARG A 160 -23.69 -24.96 -55.21
C ARG A 160 -23.55 -26.47 -55.47
N TYR A 161 -24.04 -27.30 -54.56
CA TYR A 161 -23.98 -28.77 -54.74
C TYR A 161 -25.13 -29.50 -54.01
N SER A 162 -26.39 -29.15 -54.28
CA SER A 162 -27.52 -30.00 -53.86
C SER A 162 -28.83 -29.86 -54.64
N ASP A 163 -28.93 -29.02 -55.68
CA ASP A 163 -30.17 -28.90 -56.48
C ASP A 163 -29.96 -29.12 -57.98
N THR A 164 -29.38 -30.27 -58.32
CA THR A 164 -29.51 -30.86 -59.67
C THR A 164 -30.00 -32.30 -59.57
N ALA A 165 -31.12 -32.51 -58.89
CA ALA A 165 -31.79 -33.82 -58.87
C ALA A 165 -33.30 -33.69 -58.58
N ALA A 166 -34.06 -33.01 -59.45
CA ALA A 166 -35.47 -33.32 -59.72
C ALA A 166 -36.08 -32.29 -60.69
N GLN A 167 -35.82 -32.48 -61.99
CA GLN A 167 -36.74 -32.01 -63.03
C GLN A 167 -37.23 -33.25 -63.78
N ARG A 168 -38.42 -33.70 -63.37
CA ARG A 168 -39.46 -34.29 -64.21
C ARG A 168 -40.75 -33.58 -63.89
#